data_AF-A0AA95GEG5-F1
#
_entry.id   AF-A0AA95GEG5-F1
#
_cell.length_a   1.000
_cell.length_b   1.000
_cell.length_c   1.000
_cell.angle_alpha   90.00
_cell.angle_beta   90.00
_cell.angle_gamma   90.00
#
_symmetry.space_group_name_H-M   'P 1'
#
loop_
_entity.id
_entity.type
_entity.pdbx_description
1 polymer ?
#
loop_
_entity_poly.entity_id
_entity_poly.type
_entity_poly.pdbx_seq_one_letter_code
_entity_poly.pdbx_strand_id
1 'polypeptide(L)'
;MEKKYELTNIGKIVDGYSVYRIRALRSFSNINKGDLGGWISKQENLSHEGNAWVYDDAVVIGGKVYENAKISNYAIIYNGSIYGNAKIYDSAKVHNEVSIYDNVEIFGNAKISGSNYNVYGISTKIYGNVRIHGNAKISHITNKTKGNPDSIFSIYDNVEIFGDANVEVHVYGGSSGVDDKGHGRNKIYGNTKIFDNASIIGSDYSFTKPDYSIVGGFELYDNAKIYGNAKLDGNKLKSYLRIFGNARIYDKAIISDRSTIFDDTKIYGNAKIQGDTQLFGQAEVFGNTQIQGGTVSQWAKVHGYAKIQDNVSISGWAEVYGNANITGYTRISGNANILGNAQITKTSDYFFVSHIGPKDNRLTAFKEGGDSISVFHVDFIGTIEEFENIIKERHKEGKFRDVYLNQIETIKKQLSEQK
;
A
#
# COMPACT_ATOMS: atom_id res chain seq x y z
N MET A 1 33.00 40.49 -2.31
CA MET A 1 32.07 40.80 -1.21
C MET A 1 32.82 40.77 0.11
N GLU A 2 32.28 41.37 1.17
CA GLU A 2 32.75 41.18 2.55
C GLU A 2 32.50 39.72 3.02
N LYS A 3 33.42 39.15 3.81
CA LYS A 3 33.26 37.79 4.36
C LYS A 3 32.14 37.76 5.42
N LYS A 4 31.27 36.75 5.37
CA LYS A 4 30.21 36.54 6.37
C LYS A 4 30.75 35.99 7.71
N TYR A 5 31.77 35.14 7.66
CA TYR A 5 32.33 34.45 8.82
C TYR A 5 33.80 34.06 8.58
N GLU A 6 34.46 33.56 9.62
CA GLU A 6 35.78 32.94 9.60
C GLU A 6 35.80 31.59 10.32
N LEU A 7 36.83 30.77 10.06
CA LEU A 7 37.19 29.64 10.90
C LEU A 7 38.05 30.15 12.06
N THR A 8 37.73 29.79 13.30
CA THR A 8 38.58 30.10 14.46
C THR A 8 39.69 29.06 14.65
N ASN A 9 40.63 29.35 15.55
CA ASN A 9 41.64 28.39 16.02
C ASN A 9 41.05 27.30 16.95
N ILE A 10 39.75 27.33 17.26
CA ILE A 10 39.08 26.31 18.08
C ILE A 10 38.65 25.17 17.15
N GLY A 11 39.40 24.07 17.17
CA GLY A 11 39.13 22.86 16.39
C GLY A 11 38.83 21.63 17.25
N LYS A 12 38.09 20.68 16.69
CA LYS A 12 37.88 19.32 17.24
C LYS A 12 37.92 18.27 16.13
N ILE A 13 38.03 16.99 16.50
CA ILE A 13 37.89 15.87 15.55
C ILE A 13 36.48 15.28 15.71
N VAL A 14 35.81 15.01 14.58
CA VAL A 14 34.53 14.31 14.50
C VAL A 14 34.66 13.23 13.43
N ASP A 15 34.49 11.97 13.81
CA ASP A 15 34.57 10.78 12.94
C ASP A 15 35.84 10.75 12.04
N GLY A 16 36.97 11.18 12.60
CA GLY A 16 38.27 11.26 11.90
C GLY A 16 38.52 12.55 11.12
N TYR A 17 37.50 13.40 10.94
CA TYR A 17 37.63 14.69 10.25
C TYR A 17 37.93 15.82 11.23
N SER A 18 38.88 16.68 10.90
CA SER A 18 39.11 17.94 11.62
C SER A 18 38.04 18.97 11.25
N VAL A 19 37.41 19.57 12.25
CA VAL A 19 36.38 20.62 12.08
C VAL A 19 36.66 21.81 13.00
N TYR A 20 36.34 23.01 12.52
CA TYR A 20 36.66 24.28 13.18
C TYR A 20 35.39 25.04 13.53
N ARG A 21 35.38 25.68 14.70
CA ARG A 21 34.27 26.53 15.16
C ARG A 21 34.21 27.80 14.31
N ILE A 22 33.03 28.14 13.77
CA ILE A 22 32.85 29.34 12.93
C ILE A 22 32.52 30.58 13.78
N ARG A 23 33.00 31.76 13.36
CA ARG A 23 32.68 33.05 13.99
C ARG A 23 32.15 34.06 12.96
N ALA A 24 31.03 34.71 13.27
CA ALA A 24 30.42 35.71 12.39
C ALA A 24 31.25 37.02 12.34
N LEU A 25 31.55 37.50 11.13
CA LEU A 25 32.35 38.73 10.91
C LEU A 25 31.48 39.99 10.73
N ARG A 26 30.17 39.80 10.53
CA ARG A 26 29.13 40.81 10.36
C ARG A 26 27.79 40.26 10.85
N SER A 27 26.85 41.14 11.20
CA SER A 27 25.49 40.72 11.57
C SER A 27 24.64 40.41 10.31
N PHE A 28 23.78 39.40 10.37
CA PHE A 28 22.82 39.02 9.32
C PHE A 28 21.74 38.10 9.90
N SER A 29 20.51 38.16 9.37
CA SER A 29 19.36 37.41 9.92
C SER A 29 19.24 37.63 11.44
N ASN A 30 19.32 36.56 12.24
CA ASN A 30 19.32 36.60 13.71
C ASN A 30 20.72 36.40 14.34
N ILE A 31 21.80 36.59 13.58
CA ILE A 31 23.20 36.43 14.00
C ILE A 31 23.87 37.81 14.07
N ASN A 32 24.63 38.06 15.13
CA ASN A 32 25.42 39.27 15.34
C ASN A 32 26.89 39.08 14.98
N LYS A 33 27.57 40.18 14.65
CA LYS A 33 29.04 40.20 14.53
C LYS A 33 29.69 39.77 15.84
N GLY A 34 30.53 38.73 15.78
CA GLY A 34 31.21 38.12 16.91
C GLY A 34 30.64 36.78 17.36
N ASP A 35 29.38 36.47 17.01
CA ASP A 35 28.70 35.23 17.44
C ASP A 35 29.41 33.97 16.93
N LEU A 36 29.43 32.92 17.76
CA LEU A 36 29.98 31.61 17.44
C LEU A 36 28.90 30.67 16.90
N GLY A 37 28.93 30.37 15.61
CA GLY A 37 28.16 29.25 15.03
C GLY A 37 28.82 27.90 15.35
N GLY A 38 28.28 26.82 14.80
CA GLY A 38 28.78 25.44 14.98
C GLY A 38 30.09 25.15 14.23
N TRP A 39 30.22 23.94 13.67
CA TRP A 39 31.51 23.40 13.22
C TRP A 39 31.50 23.02 11.73
N ILE A 40 32.53 23.42 10.98
CA ILE A 40 32.69 23.01 9.57
C ILE A 40 34.11 22.52 9.27
N SER A 41 34.28 21.60 8.33
CA SER A 41 35.59 21.02 7.99
C SER A 41 36.49 21.95 7.16
N LYS A 42 35.90 22.76 6.27
CA LYS A 42 36.59 23.73 5.39
C LYS A 42 35.70 24.93 5.08
N GLN A 43 36.29 26.03 4.61
CA GLN A 43 35.57 27.28 4.31
C GLN A 43 34.55 27.13 3.15
N GLU A 44 34.70 26.12 2.29
CA GLU A 44 33.76 25.87 1.20
C GLU A 44 32.43 25.26 1.69
N ASN A 45 32.39 24.68 2.90
CA ASN A 45 31.22 23.96 3.39
C ASN A 45 30.05 24.86 3.83
N LEU A 46 30.26 26.17 3.97
CA LEU A 46 29.20 27.13 4.32
C LEU A 46 29.35 28.39 3.46
N SER A 47 28.29 28.76 2.74
CA SER A 47 28.33 29.93 1.85
C SER A 47 28.50 31.25 2.62
N HIS A 48 29.31 32.18 2.08
CA HIS A 48 29.34 33.57 2.55
C HIS A 48 28.15 34.41 2.06
N GLU A 49 27.39 33.89 1.10
CA GLU A 49 26.13 34.46 0.61
C GLU A 49 24.94 33.83 1.34
N GLY A 50 23.79 34.50 1.28
CA GLY A 50 22.54 34.05 1.91
C GLY A 50 22.57 34.03 3.45
N ASN A 51 21.44 33.63 4.05
CA ASN A 51 21.25 33.54 5.50
C ASN A 51 21.68 32.19 6.09
N ALA A 52 22.14 31.26 5.24
CA ALA A 52 22.57 29.92 5.65
C ALA A 52 23.59 29.96 6.79
N TRP A 53 23.38 29.11 7.80
CA TRP A 53 24.19 29.08 9.01
C TRP A 53 24.15 27.72 9.72
N VAL A 54 25.24 27.43 10.44
CA VAL A 54 25.39 26.27 11.32
C VAL A 54 25.38 26.80 12.75
N TYR A 55 24.45 26.33 13.57
CA TYR A 55 24.21 26.78 14.95
C TYR A 55 24.79 25.78 15.96
N ASP A 56 24.77 26.15 17.24
CA ASP A 56 24.92 25.26 18.40
C ASP A 56 26.15 24.35 18.35
N ASP A 57 25.99 23.02 18.29
CA ASP A 57 27.08 22.06 18.13
C ASP A 57 27.01 21.26 16.82
N ALA A 58 26.14 21.68 15.89
CA ALA A 58 25.97 21.04 14.58
C ALA A 58 27.27 21.06 13.75
N VAL A 59 27.42 20.04 12.90
CA VAL A 59 28.68 19.73 12.21
C VAL A 59 28.48 19.49 10.71
N VAL A 60 29.32 20.11 9.88
CA VAL A 60 29.33 19.93 8.42
C VAL A 60 30.71 19.47 7.93
N ILE A 61 30.77 18.25 7.42
CA ILE A 61 31.98 17.57 6.93
C ILE A 61 31.83 17.32 5.43
N GLY A 62 32.66 17.99 4.62
CA GLY A 62 32.46 18.00 3.17
C GLY A 62 31.11 18.60 2.76
N GLY A 63 30.73 18.45 1.48
CA GLY A 63 29.49 19.03 0.98
C GLY A 63 29.42 20.57 1.11
N LYS A 64 28.22 21.13 1.12
CA LYS A 64 27.97 22.57 1.21
C LYS A 64 26.60 22.91 1.78
N VAL A 65 26.54 23.88 2.68
CA VAL A 65 25.31 24.51 3.20
C VAL A 65 25.19 25.94 2.64
N TYR A 66 24.07 26.27 2.00
CA TYR A 66 23.88 27.54 1.29
C TYR A 66 22.41 28.02 1.25
N GLU A 67 22.17 29.15 0.58
CA GLU A 67 20.88 29.89 0.57
C GLU A 67 20.41 30.30 1.97
N ASN A 68 19.34 29.72 2.52
CA ASN A 68 18.82 30.00 3.86
C ASN A 68 18.90 28.80 4.81
N ALA A 69 19.50 27.68 4.39
CA ALA A 69 19.50 26.43 5.14
C ALA A 69 20.10 26.57 6.56
N LYS A 70 19.43 25.97 7.55
CA LYS A 70 19.80 26.04 8.96
C LYS A 70 20.10 24.64 9.51
N ILE A 71 21.33 24.43 9.97
CA ILE A 71 21.74 23.19 10.66
C ILE A 71 21.95 23.54 12.14
N SER A 72 21.27 22.89 13.08
CA SER A 72 21.30 23.29 14.50
C SER A 72 21.32 22.09 15.46
N ASN A 73 21.34 22.39 16.77
CA ASN A 73 21.36 21.43 17.87
C ASN A 73 22.62 20.53 17.76
N TYR A 74 22.45 19.24 17.47
CA TYR A 74 23.52 18.24 17.32
C TYR A 74 23.53 17.57 15.93
N ALA A 75 22.88 18.19 14.93
CA ALA A 75 22.76 17.62 13.59
C ALA A 75 24.11 17.54 12.84
N ILE A 76 24.30 16.47 12.03
CA ILE A 76 25.56 16.19 11.33
C ILE A 76 25.33 15.94 9.84
N ILE A 77 26.09 16.64 9.00
CA ILE A 77 26.07 16.53 7.53
C ILE A 77 27.42 16.00 7.04
N TYR A 78 27.43 14.87 6.33
CA TYR A 78 28.59 14.29 5.65
C TYR A 78 28.37 14.30 4.13
N ASN A 79 29.15 15.10 3.40
CA ASN A 79 29.09 15.25 1.94
C ASN A 79 27.69 15.63 1.37
N GLY A 80 26.84 16.28 2.16
CA GLY A 80 25.51 16.72 1.71
C GLY A 80 25.51 18.13 1.09
N SER A 81 24.64 18.36 0.11
CA SER A 81 24.33 19.69 -0.44
C SER A 81 23.01 20.16 0.17
N ILE A 82 23.07 21.08 1.13
CA ILE A 82 21.91 21.56 1.90
C ILE A 82 21.59 23.01 1.54
N TYR A 83 20.41 23.26 0.98
CA TYR A 83 20.02 24.57 0.44
C TYR A 83 18.52 24.84 0.58
N GLY A 84 17.97 25.81 -0.17
CA GLY A 84 16.63 26.34 0.06
C GLY A 84 16.51 26.94 1.47
N ASN A 85 15.42 26.58 2.16
CA ASN A 85 15.12 26.91 3.54
C ASN A 85 15.25 25.69 4.48
N ALA A 86 15.92 24.63 4.05
CA ALA A 86 15.94 23.34 4.75
C ALA A 86 16.47 23.48 6.19
N LYS A 87 15.76 22.88 7.14
CA LYS A 87 16.14 22.85 8.57
C LYS A 87 16.54 21.44 8.97
N ILE A 88 17.70 21.29 9.59
CA ILE A 88 18.23 20.00 10.02
C ILE A 88 18.69 20.15 11.48
N TYR A 89 17.93 19.57 12.41
CA TYR A 89 18.06 19.84 13.84
C TYR A 89 17.91 18.57 14.70
N ASP A 90 17.84 18.75 16.02
CA ASP A 90 17.99 17.71 17.04
C ASP A 90 19.24 16.84 16.84
N SER A 91 19.08 15.54 16.55
CA SER A 91 20.17 14.56 16.40
C SER A 91 20.23 13.97 14.98
N ALA A 92 19.73 14.74 14.00
CA ALA A 92 19.65 14.35 12.60
C ALA A 92 21.00 14.10 11.92
N LYS A 93 21.07 13.09 11.03
CA LYS A 93 22.28 12.72 10.30
C LYS A 93 22.05 12.53 8.79
N VAL A 94 22.85 13.21 7.98
CA VAL A 94 22.83 13.22 6.49
C VAL A 94 24.14 12.71 5.93
N HIS A 95 24.11 11.68 5.07
CA HIS A 95 25.31 11.04 4.53
C HIS A 95 25.31 10.96 2.99
N ASN A 96 26.49 10.96 2.37
CA ASN A 96 26.79 10.46 1.02
C ASN A 96 26.15 11.20 -0.19
N GLU A 97 26.43 12.49 -0.43
CA GLU A 97 26.00 13.20 -1.65
C GLU A 97 24.47 13.27 -1.84
N VAL A 98 23.76 13.53 -0.73
CA VAL A 98 22.35 13.89 -0.74
C VAL A 98 22.20 15.40 -1.00
N SER A 99 21.33 15.75 -1.95
CA SER A 99 20.79 17.11 -2.07
C SER A 99 19.52 17.24 -1.24
N ILE A 100 19.49 18.17 -0.27
CA ILE A 100 18.34 18.48 0.57
C ILE A 100 18.03 19.97 0.43
N TYR A 101 16.81 20.31 0.03
CA TYR A 101 16.47 21.68 -0.35
C TYR A 101 15.00 22.00 -0.12
N ASP A 102 14.54 23.15 -0.63
CA ASP A 102 13.22 23.73 -0.39
C ASP A 102 12.89 23.85 1.10
N ASN A 103 11.72 23.38 1.55
CA ASN A 103 11.21 23.59 2.91
C ASN A 103 11.23 22.29 3.74
N VAL A 104 12.24 21.44 3.54
CA VAL A 104 12.39 20.17 4.28
C VAL A 104 12.80 20.44 5.74
N GLU A 105 12.05 19.87 6.69
CA GLU A 105 12.39 19.89 8.12
C GLU A 105 12.72 18.49 8.62
N ILE A 106 13.97 18.33 9.07
CA ILE A 106 14.59 17.09 9.50
C ILE A 106 14.93 17.18 10.99
N PHE A 107 14.21 16.44 11.82
CA PHE A 107 14.41 16.49 13.28
C PHE A 107 14.20 15.16 14.02
N GLY A 108 14.30 15.19 15.34
CA GLY A 108 14.47 14.00 16.17
C GLY A 108 15.73 13.21 15.81
N ASN A 109 15.60 11.88 15.76
CA ASN A 109 16.71 10.94 15.53
C ASN A 109 16.90 10.57 14.05
N ALA A 110 16.86 11.58 13.17
CA ALA A 110 16.79 11.39 11.73
C ALA A 110 18.04 10.74 11.09
N LYS A 111 17.83 9.93 10.04
CA LYS A 111 18.90 9.25 9.30
C LYS A 111 18.65 9.28 7.79
N ILE A 112 19.67 9.70 7.04
CA ILE A 112 19.58 10.08 5.63
C ILE A 112 20.85 9.62 4.88
N SER A 113 20.74 8.95 3.72
CA SER A 113 21.92 8.36 3.06
C SER A 113 21.86 8.21 1.53
N GLY A 114 22.66 9.02 0.84
CA GLY A 114 22.83 9.08 -0.62
C GLY A 114 23.63 7.92 -1.24
N SER A 115 24.18 8.10 -2.44
CA SER A 115 25.11 7.16 -3.11
C SER A 115 25.90 7.85 -4.21
N ASN A 116 27.15 7.42 -4.41
CA ASN A 116 28.00 7.84 -5.51
C ASN A 116 28.84 6.64 -6.01
N TYR A 117 28.87 6.44 -7.33
CA TYR A 117 29.95 5.76 -8.04
C TYR A 117 30.09 6.39 -9.44
N ASN A 118 31.33 6.65 -9.87
CA ASN A 118 31.64 7.44 -11.07
C ASN A 118 31.42 6.68 -12.40
N VAL A 119 30.16 6.54 -12.83
CA VAL A 119 29.76 6.35 -14.24
C VAL A 119 28.50 7.18 -14.49
N TYR A 120 28.31 7.70 -15.71
CA TYR A 120 27.13 8.48 -16.11
C TYR A 120 25.80 7.72 -15.84
N GLY A 121 25.12 8.04 -14.74
CA GLY A 121 23.87 7.39 -14.32
C GLY A 121 23.32 7.91 -12.98
N ILE A 122 22.76 9.12 -12.98
CA ILE A 122 22.35 9.91 -11.80
C ILE A 122 21.51 9.12 -10.78
N SER A 123 21.84 9.25 -9.48
CA SER A 123 21.04 8.75 -8.36
C SER A 123 20.42 9.86 -7.49
N THR A 124 19.19 10.26 -7.78
CA THR A 124 18.45 11.29 -7.02
C THR A 124 17.87 10.73 -5.75
N LYS A 125 18.57 10.91 -4.62
CA LYS A 125 18.15 10.48 -3.30
C LYS A 125 17.54 11.67 -2.53
N ILE A 126 16.25 12.02 -2.78
CA ILE A 126 15.47 13.04 -2.04
C ILE A 126 15.21 12.59 -0.60
N TYR A 127 16.26 12.46 0.19
CA TYR A 127 16.08 12.27 1.61
C TYR A 127 15.66 13.59 2.24
N GLY A 128 14.34 13.73 2.37
CA GLY A 128 13.89 13.96 3.71
C GLY A 128 14.43 12.84 4.62
N ASN A 129 14.76 13.21 5.84
CA ASN A 129 13.77 13.00 6.86
C ASN A 129 12.90 14.27 6.91
N VAL A 130 11.91 14.41 6.04
CA VAL A 130 10.57 14.37 6.63
C VAL A 130 10.69 12.93 7.18
N ARG A 131 10.99 12.59 8.44
CA ARG A 131 10.49 13.00 9.74
C ARG A 131 10.63 14.49 10.09
N ILE A 132 9.53 15.20 9.84
CA ILE A 132 8.77 15.80 10.95
C ILE A 132 8.65 14.69 12.02
N HIS A 133 8.70 14.91 13.33
CA HIS A 133 8.69 13.79 14.29
C HIS A 133 7.48 13.81 15.24
N GLY A 134 6.26 13.45 14.85
CA GLY A 134 5.60 13.58 13.54
C GLY A 134 5.99 12.72 12.31
N ASN A 135 5.92 13.37 11.13
CA ASN A 135 5.60 12.85 9.80
C ASN A 135 6.72 12.72 8.70
N ALA A 136 6.74 11.72 7.77
CA ALA A 136 7.96 11.33 6.98
C ALA A 136 7.97 10.95 5.46
N LYS A 137 9.01 11.31 4.67
CA LYS A 137 9.35 11.06 3.23
C LYS A 137 10.89 10.98 2.98
N ILE A 138 11.38 10.01 2.20
CA ILE A 138 12.79 9.62 1.84
C ILE A 138 12.88 9.34 0.28
N SER A 139 14.02 9.02 -0.41
CA SER A 139 14.09 8.74 -1.91
C SER A 139 15.42 8.13 -2.52
N HIS A 140 15.51 7.79 -3.84
CA HIS A 140 16.61 7.12 -4.65
C HIS A 140 16.46 7.27 -6.22
N ILE A 141 17.50 7.11 -7.12
CA ILE A 141 17.53 6.77 -8.61
C ILE A 141 18.88 6.04 -8.99
N THR A 142 19.14 5.53 -10.21
CA THR A 142 20.47 5.21 -10.85
C THR A 142 20.32 5.12 -12.42
N ASN A 143 21.30 4.64 -13.24
CA ASN A 143 21.06 4.32 -14.69
C ASN A 143 22.06 3.37 -15.43
N LYS A 144 21.59 2.62 -16.46
CA LYS A 144 22.49 1.87 -17.40
C LYS A 144 23.33 2.81 -18.27
N THR A 145 24.61 2.52 -18.37
CA THR A 145 25.37 2.61 -19.63
C THR A 145 25.99 1.24 -19.93
N LYS A 146 26.03 0.86 -21.21
CA LYS A 146 26.40 -0.47 -21.78
C LYS A 146 26.89 -1.54 -20.77
N GLY A 147 25.96 -2.11 -20.00
CA GLY A 147 26.24 -3.13 -18.98
C GLY A 147 25.11 -3.37 -17.96
N ASN A 148 24.88 -2.43 -17.05
CA ASN A 148 24.34 -2.66 -15.69
C ASN A 148 22.84 -2.29 -15.40
N PRO A 149 21.85 -3.23 -15.42
CA PRO A 149 20.39 -2.99 -15.56
C PRO A 149 19.58 -2.21 -14.53
N ASP A 150 20.16 -1.36 -13.66
CA ASP A 150 19.52 -0.97 -12.39
C ASP A 150 19.54 0.55 -12.02
N SER A 151 18.34 1.18 -11.97
CA SER A 151 17.99 2.63 -11.89
C SER A 151 16.97 2.96 -10.79
N ILE A 152 17.39 3.07 -9.53
CA ILE A 152 16.53 2.80 -8.38
C ILE A 152 15.61 3.98 -7.97
N PHE A 153 14.55 4.36 -8.71
CA PHE A 153 13.73 5.56 -8.39
C PHE A 153 12.83 5.44 -7.15
N SER A 154 13.38 5.53 -5.95
CA SER A 154 12.55 5.61 -4.74
C SER A 154 12.05 7.05 -4.51
N ILE A 155 10.84 7.20 -4.00
CA ILE A 155 10.43 8.31 -3.14
C ILE A 155 9.95 7.68 -1.83
N TYR A 156 10.82 6.85 -1.22
CA TYR A 156 10.64 6.12 0.05
C TYR A 156 9.87 6.91 1.13
N ASP A 157 9.50 6.21 2.21
CA ASP A 157 8.60 6.71 3.26
C ASP A 157 7.24 7.20 2.66
N ASN A 158 6.28 7.66 3.47
CA ASN A 158 5.01 8.25 3.03
C ASN A 158 5.16 9.78 2.86
N VAL A 159 4.15 10.57 3.23
CA VAL A 159 4.32 11.39 4.44
C VAL A 159 3.84 10.52 5.61
N GLU A 160 4.76 9.81 6.28
CA GLU A 160 4.52 9.05 7.52
C GLU A 160 4.04 10.02 8.59
N ILE A 161 3.77 9.58 9.80
CA ILE A 161 3.39 10.33 11.01
C ILE A 161 3.86 9.44 12.17
N PHE A 162 4.23 10.00 13.32
CA PHE A 162 4.31 9.23 14.57
C PHE A 162 2.91 9.19 15.17
N GLY A 163 2.40 7.97 15.24
CA GLY A 163 1.14 7.64 14.60
C GLY A 163 1.37 6.98 13.21
N ASP A 164 0.87 7.62 12.15
CA ASP A 164 0.66 7.22 10.73
C ASP A 164 1.89 6.89 9.76
N ALA A 165 2.75 5.86 9.96
CA ALA A 165 4.01 5.52 9.18
C ALA A 165 4.07 4.36 8.11
N ASN A 166 4.76 4.54 6.95
CA ASN A 166 5.06 3.54 5.86
C ASN A 166 6.11 3.96 4.78
N VAL A 167 6.53 3.06 3.83
CA VAL A 167 7.70 3.17 2.89
C VAL A 167 7.54 2.45 1.50
N GLU A 168 8.18 2.89 0.39
CA GLU A 168 8.18 2.22 -0.96
C GLU A 168 9.48 2.37 -1.84
N VAL A 169 9.71 1.57 -2.91
CA VAL A 169 11.04 1.39 -3.62
C VAL A 169 10.98 1.16 -5.17
N HIS A 170 12.03 1.51 -5.98
CA HIS A 170 12.06 1.26 -7.47
C HIS A 170 13.41 0.92 -8.21
N VAL A 171 13.48 0.69 -9.56
CA VAL A 171 14.64 0.28 -10.48
C VAL A 171 14.35 0.66 -12.00
N TYR A 172 15.29 0.64 -13.00
CA TYR A 172 15.27 0.58 -14.53
C TYR A 172 16.69 0.20 -15.05
N GLY A 173 17.17 -0.13 -16.27
CA GLY A 173 16.80 0.04 -17.68
C GLY A 173 17.79 -0.65 -18.68
N GLY A 174 18.42 0.07 -19.63
CA GLY A 174 18.72 -0.43 -21.01
C GLY A 174 20.13 -0.92 -21.46
N SER A 175 20.15 -2.12 -22.07
CA SER A 175 20.95 -2.60 -23.21
C SER A 175 22.50 -2.56 -23.27
N SER A 176 23.05 -3.76 -23.45
CA SER A 176 24.12 -4.05 -24.43
C SER A 176 23.87 -5.47 -24.95
N GLY A 177 23.48 -5.61 -26.22
CA GLY A 177 22.51 -6.62 -26.63
C GLY A 177 22.92 -8.10 -26.57
N VAL A 178 22.30 -8.83 -25.64
CA VAL A 178 21.83 -10.22 -25.76
C VAL A 178 20.51 -10.29 -24.95
N ASP A 179 19.43 -10.83 -25.52
CA ASP A 179 18.11 -11.11 -24.89
C ASP A 179 17.72 -10.17 -23.72
N ASP A 180 17.65 -8.87 -24.01
CA ASP A 180 17.82 -7.78 -23.05
C ASP A 180 16.59 -7.53 -22.14
N LYS A 181 16.40 -8.39 -21.13
CA LYS A 181 15.38 -8.26 -20.08
C LYS A 181 15.82 -7.29 -18.95
N GLY A 182 16.04 -6.01 -19.28
CA GLY A 182 16.38 -4.98 -18.29
C GLY A 182 15.21 -4.66 -17.34
N HIS A 183 15.43 -4.65 -16.01
CA HIS A 183 14.35 -4.85 -15.04
C HIS A 183 14.08 -3.66 -14.09
N GLY A 184 13.30 -2.70 -14.58
CA GLY A 184 12.93 -1.52 -13.82
C GLY A 184 11.62 -1.54 -13.04
N ARG A 185 11.69 -1.64 -11.72
CA ARG A 185 10.57 -1.95 -10.82
C ARG A 185 10.77 -1.41 -9.40
N ASN A 186 9.90 -0.63 -8.77
CA ASN A 186 8.68 0.12 -9.18
C ASN A 186 8.59 3.48 -9.74
N LYS A 187 7.63 4.42 -9.37
CA LYS A 187 6.33 4.58 -8.59
C LYS A 187 6.29 4.54 -7.04
N ILE A 188 6.19 5.71 -6.38
CA ILE A 188 5.84 5.96 -4.96
C ILE A 188 5.25 7.38 -4.90
N TYR A 189 4.05 7.64 -4.35
CA TYR A 189 3.50 9.01 -4.36
C TYR A 189 2.73 9.44 -3.11
N GLY A 190 3.08 10.63 -2.61
CA GLY A 190 2.53 11.20 -1.39
C GLY A 190 1.18 11.92 -1.58
N ASN A 191 0.43 12.22 -0.52
CA ASN A 191 0.77 12.07 0.90
C ASN A 191 -0.43 11.45 1.62
N THR A 192 -0.36 10.16 1.94
CA THR A 192 -1.35 9.56 2.84
C THR A 192 -0.69 8.62 3.85
N LYS A 193 -1.45 8.24 4.87
CA LYS A 193 -1.02 8.23 6.27
C LYS A 193 -1.35 6.87 6.90
N ILE A 194 -0.42 6.26 7.66
CA ILE A 194 -0.41 4.79 7.91
C ILE A 194 -0.16 4.31 9.40
N PHE A 195 -1.13 4.38 10.34
CA PHE A 195 -0.84 4.27 11.81
C PHE A 195 -0.13 2.99 12.28
N ASP A 196 0.78 3.20 13.23
CA ASP A 196 1.43 2.25 14.12
C ASP A 196 2.39 1.24 13.47
N ASN A 197 1.90 0.15 12.87
CA ASN A 197 2.74 -0.98 12.38
C ASN A 197 2.43 -1.38 10.93
N ALA A 198 1.67 -0.59 10.19
CA ALA A 198 1.23 -0.92 8.84
C ALA A 198 2.33 -0.71 7.78
N SER A 199 2.23 -1.43 6.64
CA SER A 199 3.40 -1.66 5.75
C SER A 199 3.06 -1.87 4.27
N ILE A 200 3.87 -1.28 3.38
CA ILE A 200 3.92 -1.52 1.94
C ILE A 200 5.28 -2.14 1.61
N ILE A 201 5.29 -3.29 0.93
CA ILE A 201 6.52 -4.08 0.73
C ILE A 201 6.62 -4.63 -0.70
N GLY A 202 7.72 -4.34 -1.37
CA GLY A 202 8.08 -4.96 -2.65
C GLY A 202 9.35 -5.81 -2.54
N SER A 203 9.26 -7.09 -2.90
CA SER A 203 10.41 -7.98 -3.07
C SER A 203 10.46 -8.51 -4.51
N ASP A 204 11.64 -8.53 -5.14
CA ASP A 204 12.41 -9.78 -5.08
C ASP A 204 13.81 -9.76 -5.71
N TYR A 205 14.56 -10.84 -5.48
CA TYR A 205 15.97 -11.02 -5.86
C TYR A 205 16.18 -11.84 -7.15
N SER A 206 15.15 -11.97 -8.00
CA SER A 206 15.20 -12.78 -9.23
C SER A 206 14.56 -12.07 -10.45
N PHE A 207 14.64 -12.69 -11.64
CA PHE A 207 14.34 -12.09 -12.96
C PHE A 207 12.83 -11.87 -13.28
N THR A 208 12.00 -11.64 -12.28
CA THR A 208 10.65 -11.03 -12.41
C THR A 208 10.46 -9.94 -11.34
N LYS A 209 9.34 -9.21 -11.38
CA LYS A 209 9.25 -7.86 -10.81
C LYS A 209 8.03 -7.68 -9.89
N PRO A 210 8.20 -7.13 -8.67
CA PRO A 210 7.14 -6.39 -7.97
C PRO A 210 6.91 -5.02 -8.62
N ASP A 211 5.89 -4.92 -9.45
CA ASP A 211 5.40 -3.68 -10.05
C ASP A 211 4.09 -3.20 -9.38
N TYR A 212 4.08 -3.06 -8.04
CA TYR A 212 2.96 -2.48 -7.27
C TYR A 212 2.64 -1.04 -7.73
N SER A 213 1.57 -0.41 -7.27
CA SER A 213 1.27 0.96 -7.72
C SER A 213 0.33 1.66 -6.77
N ILE A 214 0.81 2.70 -6.09
CA ILE A 214 -0.01 3.50 -5.18
C ILE A 214 -0.15 4.91 -5.74
N VAL A 215 -1.40 5.34 -5.90
CA VAL A 215 -1.79 6.62 -6.48
C VAL A 215 -2.94 7.21 -5.68
N GLY A 216 -2.90 8.53 -5.42
CA GLY A 216 -4.00 9.24 -4.78
C GLY A 216 -4.06 9.08 -3.25
N GLY A 217 -5.27 9.22 -2.69
CA GLY A 217 -5.51 9.33 -1.24
C GLY A 217 -5.98 8.04 -0.58
N PHE A 218 -5.13 7.42 0.25
CA PHE A 218 -5.43 6.15 0.94
C PHE A 218 -4.89 6.09 2.38
N GLU A 219 -5.73 5.86 3.39
CA GLU A 219 -5.27 5.63 4.77
C GLU A 219 -4.99 4.12 4.94
N LEU A 220 -3.86 3.72 5.54
CA LEU A 220 -3.52 2.30 5.81
C LEU A 220 -3.03 2.12 7.25
N TYR A 221 -3.86 1.80 8.24
CA TYR A 221 -3.41 1.81 9.65
C TYR A 221 -3.37 0.44 10.35
N ASP A 222 -3.05 0.47 11.66
CA ASP A 222 -2.88 -0.65 12.57
C ASP A 222 -1.71 -1.58 12.17
N ASN A 223 -2.02 -2.78 11.64
CA ASN A 223 -1.05 -3.79 11.22
C ASN A 223 -1.19 -4.15 9.72
N ALA A 224 -1.96 -3.37 8.97
CA ALA A 224 -2.36 -3.69 7.59
C ALA A 224 -1.19 -3.68 6.59
N LYS A 225 -1.25 -4.57 5.59
CA LYS A 225 -0.10 -4.91 4.72
C LYS A 225 -0.47 -4.96 3.24
N ILE A 226 0.32 -4.27 2.42
CA ILE A 226 0.21 -4.25 0.96
C ILE A 226 1.52 -4.79 0.37
N TYR A 227 1.47 -5.77 -0.54
CA TYR A 227 2.70 -6.33 -1.13
C TYR A 227 2.53 -6.91 -2.55
N GLY A 228 3.64 -7.26 -3.19
CA GLY A 228 3.67 -7.90 -4.52
C GLY A 228 3.49 -6.93 -5.69
N ASN A 229 2.46 -7.14 -6.50
CA ASN A 229 2.07 -6.30 -7.65
C ASN A 229 0.72 -5.58 -7.42
N ALA A 230 0.25 -5.49 -6.18
CA ALA A 230 -1.01 -4.86 -5.81
C ALA A 230 -1.05 -3.38 -6.22
N LYS A 231 -2.24 -2.87 -6.55
CA LYS A 231 -2.45 -1.49 -7.01
C LYS A 231 -3.58 -0.83 -6.23
N LEU A 232 -3.30 0.34 -5.68
CA LEU A 232 -4.25 1.18 -4.95
C LEU A 232 -4.42 2.52 -5.67
N ASP A 233 -5.66 2.91 -5.95
CA ASP A 233 -6.00 4.21 -6.57
C ASP A 233 -7.09 4.93 -5.76
N GLY A 234 -6.65 5.74 -4.79
CA GLY A 234 -7.52 6.45 -3.85
C GLY A 234 -8.03 7.77 -4.41
N ASN A 235 -9.35 7.95 -4.48
CA ASN A 235 -9.92 9.08 -5.21
C ASN A 235 -9.55 10.45 -4.59
N LYS A 236 -8.99 11.34 -5.42
CA LYS A 236 -8.47 12.67 -5.02
C LYS A 236 -9.53 13.60 -4.39
N LEU A 237 -10.83 13.35 -4.58
CA LEU A 237 -11.93 14.20 -4.15
C LEU A 237 -12.37 13.94 -2.69
N LYS A 238 -11.43 14.06 -1.74
CA LYS A 238 -11.67 13.92 -0.27
C LYS A 238 -12.40 12.63 0.13
N SER A 239 -12.13 11.53 -0.57
CA SER A 239 -12.89 10.28 -0.45
C SER A 239 -11.91 9.11 -0.40
N TYR A 240 -11.35 8.90 0.78
CA TYR A 240 -10.21 8.02 1.00
C TYR A 240 -10.60 6.54 0.90
N LEU A 241 -9.79 5.80 0.14
CA LEU A 241 -9.58 4.38 0.35
C LEU A 241 -9.05 4.20 1.78
N ARG A 242 -9.65 3.32 2.58
CA ARG A 242 -9.21 3.08 3.96
C ARG A 242 -8.95 1.61 4.17
N ILE A 243 -7.78 1.28 4.70
CA ILE A 243 -7.33 -0.09 4.92
C ILE A 243 -6.78 -0.14 6.35
N PHE A 244 -7.23 -1.05 7.22
CA PHE A 244 -6.73 -1.08 8.61
C PHE A 244 -6.87 -2.46 9.27
N GLY A 245 -6.75 -2.54 10.59
CA GLY A 245 -6.68 -3.81 11.33
C GLY A 245 -5.48 -4.66 10.91
N ASN A 246 -5.74 -5.90 10.54
CA ASN A 246 -4.74 -6.87 10.08
C ASN A 246 -4.85 -7.16 8.57
N ALA A 247 -5.48 -6.26 7.79
CA ALA A 247 -5.82 -6.50 6.39
C ALA A 247 -4.59 -6.80 5.51
N ARG A 248 -4.72 -7.69 4.52
CA ARG A 248 -3.62 -8.14 3.65
C ARG A 248 -4.02 -8.05 2.17
N ILE A 249 -3.31 -7.24 1.39
CA ILE A 249 -3.60 -6.97 -0.02
C ILE A 249 -2.38 -7.32 -0.86
N TYR A 250 -2.50 -8.28 -1.79
CA TYR A 250 -1.34 -8.81 -2.51
C TYR A 250 -1.65 -9.36 -3.93
N ASP A 251 -0.72 -10.15 -4.46
CA ASP A 251 -0.65 -10.60 -5.86
C ASP A 251 -0.78 -9.43 -6.85
N LYS A 252 -1.85 -9.36 -7.63
CA LYS A 252 -2.16 -8.31 -8.62
C LYS A 252 -3.50 -7.63 -8.29
N ALA A 253 -3.96 -7.71 -7.04
CA ALA A 253 -5.21 -7.10 -6.61
C ALA A 253 -5.22 -5.59 -6.92
N ILE A 254 -6.37 -5.09 -7.36
CA ILE A 254 -6.61 -3.68 -7.67
C ILE A 254 -7.74 -3.17 -6.78
N ILE A 255 -7.49 -2.13 -5.99
CA ILE A 255 -8.48 -1.52 -5.10
C ILE A 255 -8.55 -0.02 -5.39
N SER A 256 -9.76 0.52 -5.53
CA SER A 256 -9.99 1.93 -5.81
C SER A 256 -11.17 2.54 -5.05
N ASP A 257 -11.39 3.82 -5.30
CA ASP A 257 -12.54 4.59 -4.85
C ASP A 257 -12.62 4.71 -3.32
N ARG A 258 -13.81 4.51 -2.74
CA ARG A 258 -14.07 4.73 -1.30
C ARG A 258 -14.07 3.41 -0.51
N SER A 259 -13.44 2.39 -1.07
CA SER A 259 -13.38 1.05 -0.48
C SER A 259 -12.80 1.11 0.94
N THR A 260 -13.42 0.39 1.88
CA THR A 260 -13.00 0.34 3.28
C THR A 260 -12.73 -1.12 3.67
N ILE A 261 -11.50 -1.44 4.02
CA ILE A 261 -10.98 -2.82 4.21
C ILE A 261 -10.38 -2.94 5.61
N PHE A 262 -10.82 -3.85 6.46
CA PHE A 262 -10.30 -3.95 7.83
C PHE A 262 -10.38 -5.36 8.44
N ASP A 263 -10.16 -5.48 9.75
CA ASP A 263 -10.00 -6.75 10.48
C ASP A 263 -8.94 -7.67 9.82
N ASP A 264 -9.14 -8.99 9.74
CA ASP A 264 -8.19 -9.96 9.16
C ASP A 264 -8.35 -10.16 7.64
N THR A 265 -9.10 -9.31 6.95
CA THR A 265 -9.47 -9.47 5.53
C THR A 265 -8.26 -9.68 4.59
N LYS A 266 -8.43 -10.56 3.59
CA LYS A 266 -7.42 -10.88 2.56
C LYS A 266 -7.94 -10.59 1.16
N ILE A 267 -7.13 -9.93 0.33
CA ILE A 267 -7.47 -9.57 -1.05
C ILE A 267 -6.28 -9.90 -1.96
N TYR A 268 -6.47 -10.83 -2.90
CA TYR A 268 -5.36 -11.40 -3.69
C TYR A 268 -5.77 -11.92 -5.08
N GLY A 269 -4.90 -12.66 -5.77
CA GLY A 269 -5.07 -12.98 -7.19
C GLY A 269 -5.06 -11.73 -8.09
N ASN A 270 -6.04 -11.62 -8.98
CA ASN A 270 -6.31 -10.47 -9.84
C ASN A 270 -7.61 -9.72 -9.41
N ALA A 271 -8.04 -9.85 -8.15
CA ALA A 271 -9.32 -9.30 -7.69
C ALA A 271 -9.38 -7.77 -7.84
N LYS A 272 -10.55 -7.26 -8.25
CA LYS A 272 -10.79 -5.83 -8.52
C LYS A 272 -11.90 -5.30 -7.62
N ILE A 273 -11.58 -4.41 -6.68
CA ILE A 273 -12.49 -3.87 -5.66
C ILE A 273 -12.67 -2.37 -5.89
N GLN A 274 -13.90 -1.93 -6.13
CA GLN A 274 -14.22 -0.57 -6.57
C GLN A 274 -15.50 -0.04 -5.92
N GLY A 275 -15.79 1.25 -6.10
CA GLY A 275 -16.98 1.90 -5.54
C GLY A 275 -16.99 1.92 -4.01
N ASP A 276 -18.19 1.95 -3.42
CA ASP A 276 -18.40 2.09 -1.97
C ASP A 276 -18.37 0.73 -1.26
N THR A 277 -17.34 -0.08 -1.51
CA THR A 277 -17.25 -1.46 -1.00
C THR A 277 -16.70 -1.53 0.41
N GLN A 278 -17.28 -2.36 1.28
CA GLN A 278 -16.77 -2.68 2.62
C GLN A 278 -16.32 -4.13 2.74
N LEU A 279 -15.10 -4.39 3.21
CA LEU A 279 -14.55 -5.74 3.38
C LEU A 279 -13.96 -5.90 4.79
N PHE A 280 -14.52 -6.79 5.62
CA PHE A 280 -14.12 -6.91 7.03
C PHE A 280 -14.32 -8.32 7.63
N GLY A 281 -14.08 -8.49 8.93
CA GLY A 281 -13.98 -9.79 9.59
C GLY A 281 -12.76 -10.59 9.12
N GLN A 282 -12.97 -11.85 8.74
CA GLN A 282 -11.94 -12.74 8.18
C GLN A 282 -12.22 -13.05 6.70
N ALA A 283 -12.83 -12.11 5.98
CA ALA A 283 -13.28 -12.27 4.60
C ALA A 283 -12.10 -12.46 3.62
N GLU A 284 -12.30 -13.27 2.58
CA GLU A 284 -11.30 -13.53 1.54
C GLU A 284 -11.86 -13.24 0.14
N VAL A 285 -11.25 -12.31 -0.60
CA VAL A 285 -11.63 -11.98 -1.98
C VAL A 285 -10.46 -12.21 -2.92
N PHE A 286 -10.61 -13.12 -3.90
CA PHE A 286 -9.49 -13.58 -4.72
C PHE A 286 -9.89 -14.02 -6.14
N GLY A 287 -8.97 -14.64 -6.88
CA GLY A 287 -9.22 -15.03 -8.28
C GLY A 287 -9.29 -13.80 -9.20
N ASN A 288 -10.24 -13.77 -10.12
CA ASN A 288 -10.50 -12.67 -11.06
C ASN A 288 -11.81 -11.92 -10.73
N THR A 289 -12.24 -12.01 -9.46
CA THR A 289 -13.47 -11.40 -8.95
C THR A 289 -13.50 -9.88 -9.11
N GLN A 290 -14.70 -9.34 -9.34
CA GLN A 290 -14.97 -7.92 -9.48
C GLN A 290 -16.06 -7.52 -8.48
N ILE A 291 -15.77 -6.56 -7.60
CA ILE A 291 -16.74 -6.02 -6.63
C ILE A 291 -16.86 -4.51 -6.86
N GLN A 292 -18.08 -4.01 -6.98
CA GLN A 292 -18.39 -2.60 -7.25
C GLN A 292 -19.56 -2.14 -6.36
N GLY A 293 -19.25 -1.86 -5.10
CA GLY A 293 -20.22 -1.57 -4.04
C GLY A 293 -20.56 -2.81 -3.20
N GLY A 294 -21.31 -2.58 -2.12
CA GLY A 294 -21.77 -3.63 -1.22
C GLY A 294 -20.77 -3.98 -0.11
N THR A 295 -20.90 -5.20 0.43
CA THR A 295 -20.18 -5.64 1.63
C THR A 295 -19.83 -7.12 1.57
N VAL A 296 -18.61 -7.48 1.96
CA VAL A 296 -18.21 -8.86 2.27
C VAL A 296 -17.66 -8.90 3.70
N SER A 297 -18.14 -9.81 4.53
CA SER A 297 -17.88 -9.78 5.98
C SER A 297 -17.80 -11.18 6.61
N GLN A 298 -17.32 -11.23 7.86
CA GLN A 298 -17.21 -12.48 8.64
C GLN A 298 -16.26 -13.48 7.95
N TRP A 299 -16.64 -14.73 7.71
CA TRP A 299 -15.81 -15.73 7.02
C TRP A 299 -16.17 -15.90 5.54
N ALA A 300 -16.87 -14.93 4.96
CA ALA A 300 -17.34 -15.00 3.58
C ALA A 300 -16.19 -14.99 2.56
N LYS A 301 -16.36 -15.76 1.48
CA LYS A 301 -15.39 -15.87 0.39
C LYS A 301 -16.00 -15.47 -0.94
N VAL A 302 -15.26 -14.71 -1.75
CA VAL A 302 -15.66 -14.36 -3.12
C VAL A 302 -14.50 -14.60 -4.08
N HIS A 303 -14.65 -15.49 -5.05
CA HIS A 303 -13.57 -15.90 -5.95
C HIS A 303 -14.02 -16.31 -7.36
N GLY A 304 -13.16 -17.02 -8.10
CA GLY A 304 -13.38 -17.39 -9.50
C GLY A 304 -13.32 -16.19 -10.45
N TYR A 305 -14.47 -15.85 -11.03
CA TYR A 305 -14.74 -14.71 -11.92
C TYR A 305 -16.00 -13.95 -11.45
N ALA A 306 -16.41 -14.12 -10.19
CA ALA A 306 -17.66 -13.58 -9.68
C ALA A 306 -17.74 -12.05 -9.77
N LYS A 307 -18.94 -11.53 -10.05
CA LYS A 307 -19.26 -10.11 -10.19
C LYS A 307 -20.28 -9.71 -9.14
N ILE A 308 -19.92 -8.78 -8.27
CA ILE A 308 -20.77 -8.25 -7.20
C ILE A 308 -20.96 -6.75 -7.45
N GLN A 309 -22.20 -6.27 -7.51
CA GLN A 309 -22.51 -4.86 -7.78
C GLN A 309 -23.66 -4.36 -6.88
N ASP A 310 -23.89 -3.04 -6.84
CA ASP A 310 -24.96 -2.39 -6.08
C ASP A 310 -24.85 -2.57 -4.54
N ASN A 311 -25.91 -3.06 -3.89
CA ASN A 311 -26.10 -3.09 -2.43
C ASN A 311 -26.09 -4.54 -1.90
N VAL A 312 -25.19 -5.35 -2.45
CA VAL A 312 -25.05 -6.77 -2.08
C VAL A 312 -24.31 -6.91 -0.75
N SER A 313 -24.83 -7.74 0.16
CA SER A 313 -24.21 -8.03 1.46
C SER A 313 -23.92 -9.53 1.58
N ILE A 314 -22.65 -9.91 1.61
CA ILE A 314 -22.16 -11.29 1.77
C ILE A 314 -21.56 -11.46 3.18
N SER A 315 -21.96 -12.51 3.89
CA SER A 315 -21.67 -12.70 5.32
C SER A 315 -21.75 -14.17 5.75
N GLY A 316 -21.41 -14.48 7.01
CA GLY A 316 -21.36 -15.85 7.53
C GLY A 316 -20.13 -16.59 7.02
N TRP A 317 -20.32 -17.85 6.60
CA TRP A 317 -19.36 -18.67 5.86
C TRP A 317 -19.83 -18.88 4.42
N ALA A 318 -20.51 -17.88 3.84
CA ALA A 318 -21.00 -17.97 2.47
C ALA A 318 -19.86 -17.88 1.46
N GLU A 319 -19.96 -18.63 0.37
CA GLU A 319 -18.93 -18.73 -0.65
C GLU A 319 -19.54 -18.48 -2.04
N VAL A 320 -19.01 -17.46 -2.73
CA VAL A 320 -19.49 -17.01 -4.04
C VAL A 320 -18.37 -17.15 -5.07
N TYR A 321 -18.60 -17.94 -6.12
CA TYR A 321 -17.55 -18.26 -7.10
C TYR A 321 -18.07 -18.61 -8.50
N GLY A 322 -17.22 -19.17 -9.37
CA GLY A 322 -17.54 -19.33 -10.78
C GLY A 322 -17.69 -17.98 -11.48
N ASN A 323 -18.64 -17.87 -12.40
CA ASN A 323 -19.03 -16.65 -13.11
C ASN A 323 -20.24 -15.95 -12.45
N ALA A 324 -20.56 -16.28 -11.19
CA ALA A 324 -21.75 -15.78 -10.49
C ALA A 324 -21.85 -14.24 -10.54
N ASN A 325 -23.03 -13.73 -10.88
CA ASN A 325 -23.35 -12.32 -11.09
C ASN A 325 -24.45 -11.92 -10.12
N ILE A 326 -24.13 -10.99 -9.21
CA ILE A 326 -24.94 -10.70 -8.03
C ILE A 326 -25.10 -9.19 -7.88
N THR A 327 -26.34 -8.71 -7.89
CA THR A 327 -26.70 -7.29 -7.99
C THR A 327 -27.87 -6.92 -7.06
N GLY A 328 -28.31 -5.66 -7.12
CA GLY A 328 -29.48 -5.17 -6.39
C GLY A 328 -29.31 -5.15 -4.87
N TYR A 329 -30.42 -5.37 -4.15
CA TYR A 329 -30.47 -5.43 -2.69
C TYR A 329 -30.47 -6.89 -2.21
N THR A 330 -29.36 -7.58 -2.47
CA THR A 330 -29.22 -9.02 -2.22
C THR A 330 -28.40 -9.29 -0.96
N ARG A 331 -28.94 -10.09 -0.03
CA ARG A 331 -28.24 -10.55 1.17
C ARG A 331 -27.92 -12.05 1.07
N ILE A 332 -26.64 -12.38 1.04
CA ILE A 332 -26.11 -13.75 1.10
C ILE A 332 -25.50 -13.95 2.49
N SER A 333 -25.98 -14.95 3.22
CA SER A 333 -25.60 -15.15 4.63
C SER A 333 -25.78 -16.59 5.07
N GLY A 334 -25.32 -16.91 6.28
CA GLY A 334 -25.18 -18.30 6.71
C GLY A 334 -24.02 -18.96 5.98
N ASN A 335 -24.20 -20.20 5.52
CA ASN A 335 -23.13 -21.01 4.95
C ASN A 335 -23.52 -21.48 3.53
N ALA A 336 -24.03 -20.54 2.73
CA ALA A 336 -24.57 -20.76 1.39
C ALA A 336 -23.47 -20.72 0.31
N ASN A 337 -23.59 -21.59 -0.70
CA ASN A 337 -22.66 -21.66 -1.83
C ASN A 337 -23.37 -21.22 -3.11
N ILE A 338 -22.93 -20.12 -3.71
CA ILE A 338 -23.46 -19.57 -4.98
C ILE A 338 -22.35 -19.64 -6.02
N LEU A 339 -22.57 -20.38 -7.12
CA LEU A 339 -21.50 -20.71 -8.06
C LEU A 339 -22.00 -20.81 -9.51
N GLY A 340 -21.20 -21.46 -10.37
CA GLY A 340 -21.58 -21.68 -11.77
C GLY A 340 -21.73 -20.35 -12.50
N ASN A 341 -22.87 -20.14 -13.14
CA ASN A 341 -23.25 -18.92 -13.82
C ASN A 341 -24.41 -18.20 -13.12
N ALA A 342 -24.54 -18.34 -11.79
CA ALA A 342 -25.67 -17.81 -11.02
C ALA A 342 -26.01 -16.34 -11.34
N GLN A 343 -27.29 -16.01 -11.47
CA GLN A 343 -27.81 -14.67 -11.74
C GLN A 343 -28.76 -14.27 -10.61
N ILE A 344 -28.29 -13.46 -9.66
CA ILE A 344 -29.00 -13.15 -8.41
C ILE A 344 -29.22 -11.63 -8.32
N THR A 345 -30.48 -11.20 -8.46
CA THR A 345 -30.86 -9.77 -8.46
C THR A 345 -31.51 -9.31 -7.16
N LYS A 346 -31.97 -10.27 -6.36
CA LYS A 346 -32.63 -10.09 -5.07
C LYS A 346 -32.34 -11.30 -4.18
N THR A 347 -32.45 -11.10 -2.87
CA THR A 347 -32.28 -12.15 -1.85
C THR A 347 -33.12 -13.41 -2.10
N SER A 348 -34.27 -13.30 -2.75
CA SER A 348 -35.16 -14.45 -3.04
C SER A 348 -34.81 -15.22 -4.32
N ASP A 349 -33.77 -14.85 -5.07
CA ASP A 349 -33.30 -15.61 -6.25
C ASP A 349 -32.39 -16.80 -5.87
N TYR A 350 -32.12 -16.99 -4.57
CA TYR A 350 -31.53 -18.20 -4.03
C TYR A 350 -32.32 -18.73 -2.82
N PHE A 351 -32.04 -19.97 -2.44
CA PHE A 351 -32.54 -20.66 -1.26
C PHE A 351 -31.39 -21.36 -0.54
N PHE A 352 -31.37 -21.30 0.79
CA PHE A 352 -30.36 -21.96 1.62
C PHE A 352 -31.03 -22.63 2.82
N VAL A 353 -30.72 -23.91 3.02
CA VAL A 353 -31.12 -24.68 4.21
C VAL A 353 -29.92 -25.47 4.75
N SER A 354 -29.88 -25.63 6.07
CA SER A 354 -28.88 -26.41 6.80
C SER A 354 -29.57 -27.50 7.62
N HIS A 355 -28.79 -28.45 8.15
CA HIS A 355 -29.33 -29.58 8.93
C HIS A 355 -30.29 -30.45 8.10
N ILE A 356 -29.96 -30.67 6.81
CA ILE A 356 -30.73 -31.53 5.91
C ILE A 356 -30.05 -32.89 5.67
N GLY A 357 -30.85 -33.95 5.61
CA GLY A 357 -30.36 -35.31 5.34
C GLY A 357 -29.66 -35.98 6.53
N PRO A 358 -29.00 -37.13 6.32
CA PRO A 358 -28.47 -37.99 7.39
C PRO A 358 -27.15 -37.53 8.02
N LYS A 359 -26.64 -36.34 7.67
CA LYS A 359 -25.37 -35.79 8.15
C LYS A 359 -25.45 -34.28 8.48
N ASP A 360 -26.66 -33.77 8.68
CA ASP A 360 -26.93 -32.35 8.91
C ASP A 360 -26.29 -31.41 7.85
N ASN A 361 -26.30 -31.87 6.60
CA ASN A 361 -25.67 -31.21 5.47
C ASN A 361 -26.33 -29.86 5.15
N ARG A 362 -25.72 -29.13 4.22
CA ARG A 362 -26.23 -27.87 3.66
C ARG A 362 -26.75 -28.11 2.25
N LEU A 363 -27.81 -27.41 1.87
CA LEU A 363 -28.34 -27.38 0.52
C LEU A 363 -28.51 -25.91 0.12
N THR A 364 -27.85 -25.51 -0.97
CA THR A 364 -28.07 -24.20 -1.59
C THR A 364 -28.64 -24.42 -2.98
N ALA A 365 -29.64 -23.65 -3.36
CA ALA A 365 -30.17 -23.62 -4.73
C ALA A 365 -30.26 -22.18 -5.21
N PHE A 366 -29.99 -21.92 -6.48
CA PHE A 366 -29.85 -20.58 -7.03
C PHE A 366 -30.23 -20.55 -8.51
N LYS A 367 -30.74 -19.40 -8.97
CA LYS A 367 -30.99 -19.16 -10.39
C LYS A 367 -29.69 -19.01 -11.18
N GLU A 368 -29.68 -19.51 -12.41
CA GLU A 368 -28.66 -19.19 -13.43
C GLU A 368 -29.21 -18.34 -14.61
N GLY A 369 -30.49 -17.93 -14.52
CA GLY A 369 -31.17 -17.08 -15.50
C GLY A 369 -32.46 -17.75 -16.01
N GLY A 370 -33.53 -16.95 -16.14
CA GLY A 370 -34.88 -17.48 -16.36
C GLY A 370 -35.29 -18.48 -15.28
N ASP A 371 -36.00 -19.54 -15.68
CA ASP A 371 -36.42 -20.65 -14.81
C ASP A 371 -35.29 -21.65 -14.47
N SER A 372 -34.04 -21.43 -14.90
CA SER A 372 -32.94 -22.38 -14.64
C SER A 372 -32.48 -22.32 -13.17
N ILE A 373 -32.64 -23.44 -12.45
CA ILE A 373 -32.25 -23.59 -11.04
C ILE A 373 -31.13 -24.64 -10.93
N SER A 374 -29.96 -24.20 -10.45
CA SER A 374 -28.84 -25.07 -10.09
C SER A 374 -28.76 -25.25 -8.57
N VAL A 375 -28.20 -26.40 -8.15
CA VAL A 375 -28.20 -26.90 -6.79
C VAL A 375 -26.79 -27.32 -6.37
N PHE A 376 -26.40 -26.92 -5.15
CA PHE A 376 -25.19 -27.34 -4.47
C PHE A 376 -25.53 -28.20 -3.24
N HIS A 377 -25.02 -29.43 -3.19
CA HIS A 377 -25.17 -30.31 -2.03
C HIS A 377 -23.93 -31.19 -1.79
N VAL A 378 -23.08 -30.79 -0.85
CA VAL A 378 -21.80 -31.45 -0.53
C VAL A 378 -20.88 -31.45 -1.76
N ASP A 379 -20.72 -32.59 -2.44
CA ASP A 379 -19.90 -32.73 -3.65
C ASP A 379 -20.74 -32.63 -4.95
N PHE A 380 -22.08 -32.56 -4.84
CA PHE A 380 -22.98 -32.41 -5.99
C PHE A 380 -23.11 -30.95 -6.43
N ILE A 381 -22.93 -30.74 -7.73
CA ILE A 381 -23.28 -29.53 -8.47
C ILE A 381 -24.05 -29.99 -9.71
N GLY A 382 -25.23 -29.42 -9.96
CA GLY A 382 -26.05 -29.71 -11.14
C GLY A 382 -27.44 -29.09 -11.03
N THR A 383 -28.32 -29.38 -11.99
CA THR A 383 -29.70 -28.89 -12.00
C THR A 383 -30.54 -29.47 -10.86
N ILE A 384 -31.64 -28.79 -10.53
CA ILE A 384 -32.59 -29.30 -9.55
C ILE A 384 -33.29 -30.61 -10.00
N GLU A 385 -33.48 -30.82 -11.30
CA GLU A 385 -33.95 -32.09 -11.89
C GLU A 385 -32.97 -33.25 -11.66
N GLU A 386 -31.67 -33.04 -11.92
CA GLU A 386 -30.63 -34.04 -11.67
C GLU A 386 -30.54 -34.38 -10.18
N PHE A 387 -30.60 -33.36 -9.31
CA PHE A 387 -30.62 -33.58 -7.86
C PHE A 387 -31.86 -34.37 -7.42
N GLU A 388 -33.05 -34.04 -7.94
CA GLU A 388 -34.30 -34.74 -7.63
C GLU A 388 -34.26 -36.22 -8.06
N ASN A 389 -33.66 -36.52 -9.21
CA ASN A 389 -33.47 -37.89 -9.69
C ASN A 389 -32.48 -38.66 -8.81
N ILE A 390 -31.33 -38.08 -8.46
CA ILE A 390 -30.34 -38.69 -7.56
C ILE A 390 -30.95 -39.02 -6.18
N ILE A 391 -31.80 -38.14 -5.64
CA ILE A 391 -32.51 -38.40 -4.38
C ILE A 391 -33.49 -39.59 -4.51
N LYS A 392 -34.26 -39.67 -5.60
CA LYS A 392 -35.21 -40.78 -5.87
C LYS A 392 -34.51 -42.12 -6.06
N GLU A 393 -33.37 -42.14 -6.74
CA GLU A 393 -32.58 -43.37 -6.97
C GLU A 393 -31.89 -43.84 -5.70
N ARG A 394 -31.24 -42.91 -4.97
CA ARG A 394 -30.46 -43.22 -3.77
C ARG A 394 -31.34 -43.56 -2.56
N HIS A 395 -32.53 -42.99 -2.48
CA HIS A 395 -33.47 -43.21 -1.39
C HIS A 395 -34.85 -43.58 -1.95
N LYS A 396 -35.13 -44.89 -1.99
CA LYS A 396 -36.43 -45.42 -2.45
C LYS A 396 -37.59 -44.96 -1.56
N GLU A 397 -37.37 -44.93 -0.25
CA GLU A 397 -38.36 -44.55 0.77
C GLU A 397 -37.68 -43.98 2.04
N GLY A 398 -38.49 -43.41 2.95
CA GLY A 398 -38.10 -43.06 4.31
C GLY A 398 -37.66 -41.61 4.52
N LYS A 399 -37.79 -41.13 5.78
CA LYS A 399 -37.83 -39.70 6.17
C LYS A 399 -36.88 -38.73 5.46
N PHE A 400 -35.64 -39.14 5.15
CA PHE A 400 -34.66 -38.26 4.52
C PHE A 400 -35.02 -37.96 3.06
N ARG A 401 -35.50 -38.96 2.32
CA ARG A 401 -36.03 -38.81 0.96
C ARG A 401 -37.10 -37.73 0.92
N ASP A 402 -38.07 -37.84 1.82
CA ASP A 402 -39.27 -37.01 1.82
C ASP A 402 -38.93 -35.59 2.30
N VAL A 403 -37.99 -35.45 3.25
CA VAL A 403 -37.39 -34.15 3.59
C VAL A 403 -36.70 -33.50 2.38
N TYR A 404 -35.86 -34.22 1.63
CA TYR A 404 -35.21 -33.67 0.44
C TYR A 404 -36.22 -33.27 -0.64
N LEU A 405 -37.22 -34.11 -0.93
CA LEU A 405 -38.23 -33.82 -1.95
C LEU A 405 -39.15 -32.65 -1.57
N ASN A 406 -39.55 -32.53 -0.30
CA ASN A 406 -40.31 -31.38 0.20
C ASN A 406 -39.51 -30.06 0.08
N GLN A 407 -38.19 -30.12 0.31
CA GLN A 407 -37.31 -28.96 0.08
C GLN A 407 -37.15 -28.66 -1.42
N ILE A 408 -37.02 -29.67 -2.29
CA ILE A 408 -37.00 -29.48 -3.76
C ILE A 408 -38.31 -28.83 -4.25
N GLU A 409 -39.47 -29.27 -3.77
CA GLU A 409 -40.76 -28.66 -4.11
C GLU A 409 -40.84 -27.20 -3.62
N THR A 410 -40.33 -26.92 -2.42
CA THR A 410 -40.25 -25.55 -1.86
C THR A 410 -39.34 -24.66 -2.70
N ILE A 411 -38.15 -25.15 -3.08
CA ILE A 411 -37.18 -24.45 -3.93
C ILE A 411 -37.80 -24.16 -5.30
N LYS A 412 -38.43 -25.14 -5.94
CA LYS A 412 -39.09 -24.96 -7.25
C LYS A 412 -40.16 -23.86 -7.17
N LYS A 413 -41.03 -23.89 -6.16
CA LYS A 413 -42.07 -22.85 -5.94
C LYS A 413 -41.52 -21.46 -5.62
N GLN A 414 -40.35 -21.36 -4.98
CA GLN A 414 -39.74 -20.07 -4.63
C GLN A 414 -38.92 -19.47 -5.79
N LEU A 415 -38.24 -20.31 -6.57
CA LEU A 415 -37.27 -19.87 -7.57
C LEU A 415 -37.80 -19.89 -9.02
N SER A 416 -38.89 -20.60 -9.34
CA SER A 416 -39.58 -20.43 -10.64
C SER A 416 -40.06 -18.98 -10.81
N GLU A 417 -40.15 -18.49 -12.06
CA GLU A 417 -40.79 -17.20 -12.30
C GLU A 417 -42.29 -17.26 -11.98
N GLN A 418 -42.78 -16.28 -11.20
CA GLN A 418 -44.21 -16.10 -10.97
C GLN A 418 -44.83 -15.49 -12.24
N LYS A 419 -45.71 -16.26 -12.87
CA LYS A 419 -46.51 -15.86 -14.04
C LYS A 419 -47.76 -15.08 -13.64
#